data_AF-A0A926A0Z6-F1
#
_entry.id   AF-A0A926A0Z6-F1
#
_cell.length_a   1.000
_cell.length_b   1.000
_cell.length_c   1.000
_cell.angle_alpha   90.00
_cell.angle_beta   90.00
_cell.angle_gamma   90.00
#
_symmetry.space_group_name_H-M   'P 1'
#
loop_
_entity.id
_entity.type
_entity.pdbx_description
1 polymer ?
#
loop_
_entity_poly.entity_id
_entity_poly.type
_entity_poly.pdbx_seq_one_letter_code
_entity_poly.pdbx_strand_id
1 'polypeptide(L)' 'MIERIRRYWMIIRRPSAHFSLGFLTIGGFIGGILFWGAFNTAMEFTNTEAFCTGCHEMRDNV' A
#
# COMPACT_ATOMS: atom_id res chain seq x y z
N MET A 1 -21.36 -20.44 19.13
CA MET A 1 -20.26 -19.56 19.58
C MET A 1 -18.91 -20.27 19.52
N ILE A 2 -18.78 -21.42 20.20
CA ILE A 2 -17.53 -22.19 20.30
C ILE A 2 -16.98 -22.72 18.96
N GLU A 3 -17.81 -23.22 18.04
CA GLU A 3 -17.32 -23.64 16.71
C GLU A 3 -17.05 -22.48 15.74
N ARG A 4 -17.69 -21.34 15.96
CA ARG A 4 -17.54 -20.17 15.08
C ARG A 4 -16.16 -19.56 15.23
N ILE A 5 -15.68 -19.48 16.46
CA ILE A 5 -14.30 -19.15 16.83
C ILE A 5 -13.33 -20.21 16.28
N ARG A 6 -13.60 -21.51 16.47
CA ARG A 6 -12.76 -22.64 16.00
C ARG A 6 -12.46 -22.64 14.49
N ARG A 7 -13.28 -21.92 13.73
CA ARG A 7 -13.27 -21.83 12.28
C ARG A 7 -12.56 -20.58 11.76
N TYR A 8 -12.79 -19.38 12.31
CA TYR A 8 -11.92 -18.20 12.01
C TYR A 8 -10.44 -18.51 12.26
N TRP A 9 -10.29 -19.26 13.33
CA TRP A 9 -9.09 -19.85 13.81
C TRP A 9 -8.47 -20.88 12.89
N MET A 10 -9.18 -21.33 11.83
CA MET A 10 -8.77 -22.28 10.78
C MET A 10 -8.26 -21.64 9.48
N ILE A 11 -8.25 -20.32 9.46
CA ILE A 11 -8.39 -19.55 8.23
C ILE A 11 -7.31 -18.48 8.09
N ILE A 12 -6.87 -17.92 9.21
CA ILE A 12 -5.44 -17.59 9.37
C ILE A 12 -4.55 -18.84 9.07
N ARG A 13 -5.13 -20.06 9.08
CA ARG A 13 -4.40 -21.33 9.00
C ARG A 13 -3.98 -21.81 7.62
N ARG A 14 -3.62 -20.95 6.68
CA ARG A 14 -2.83 -21.33 5.48
C ARG A 14 -2.78 -20.13 4.55
N PRO A 15 -1.64 -19.59 4.09
CA PRO A 15 -0.36 -20.23 3.84
C PRO A 15 0.87 -19.44 4.32
N SER A 16 1.96 -20.17 4.58
CA SER A 16 3.35 -19.74 4.39
C SER A 16 4.24 -20.81 5.04
N ALA A 17 4.87 -21.67 4.24
CA ALA A 17 5.68 -22.79 4.76
C ALA A 17 7.01 -22.33 5.41
N HIS A 18 7.38 -21.05 5.21
CA HIS A 18 8.67 -20.50 5.59
C HIS A 18 8.57 -19.22 6.45
N PHE A 19 7.52 -18.40 6.27
CA PHE A 19 7.36 -17.12 6.97
C PHE A 19 6.26 -17.18 8.04
N SER A 20 6.53 -16.52 9.17
CA SER A 20 5.57 -16.38 10.26
C SER A 20 4.42 -15.43 9.89
N LEU A 21 3.22 -15.70 10.40
CA LEU A 21 2.07 -14.79 10.29
C LEU A 21 2.42 -13.37 10.77
N GLY A 22 3.24 -13.26 11.83
CA GLY A 22 3.71 -11.98 12.36
C GLY A 22 4.65 -11.23 11.40
N PHE A 23 5.46 -11.97 10.63
CA PHE A 23 6.30 -11.36 9.60
C PHE A 23 5.44 -10.84 8.44
N LEU A 24 4.42 -11.59 8.05
CA LEU A 24 3.47 -11.17 7.03
C LEU A 24 2.68 -9.94 7.46
N THR A 25 2.26 -9.87 8.74
CA THR A 25 1.54 -8.71 9.24
C THR A 25 2.44 -7.47 9.37
N ILE A 26 3.64 -7.61 9.93
CA ILE A 26 4.59 -6.48 10.07
C ILE A 26 5.10 -6.03 8.70
N GLY A 27 5.49 -6.97 7.84
CA GLY A 27 5.95 -6.68 6.49
C GLY A 27 4.86 -6.03 5.65
N GLY A 28 3.63 -6.54 5.71
CA GLY A 28 2.48 -5.92 5.06
C GLY A 28 2.17 -4.53 5.62
N PHE A 29 2.35 -4.32 6.93
CA PHE A 29 2.12 -3.03 7.56
C PHE A 29 3.18 -1.99 7.16
N ILE A 30 4.47 -2.34 7.21
CA ILE A 30 5.56 -1.47 6.77
C ILE A 30 5.44 -1.18 5.28
N GLY A 31 5.21 -2.22 4.47
CA GLY A 31 4.96 -2.08 3.04
C GLY A 31 3.76 -1.16 2.77
N GLY A 32 2.71 -1.28 3.57
CA GLY A 32 1.54 -0.40 3.53
C GLY A 32 1.87 1.06 3.84
N ILE A 33 2.64 1.35 4.89
CA ILE A 33 3.06 2.72 5.23
C ILE A 33 3.92 3.32 4.13
N LEU A 34 4.91 2.57 3.63
CA LEU A 34 5.80 3.02 2.58
C LEU A 34 5.04 3.29 1.29
N PHE A 35 4.18 2.34 0.88
CA PHE A 35 3.33 2.51 -0.29
C PHE A 35 2.40 3.70 -0.13
N TRP A 36 1.74 3.84 1.02
CA TRP A 36 0.85 4.96 1.31
C TRP A 36 1.57 6.30 1.25
N GLY A 37 2.74 6.41 1.90
CA GLY A 37 3.55 7.62 1.86
C GLY A 37 4.01 7.95 0.44
N ALA A 38 4.64 7.00 -0.24
CA ALA A 38 5.15 7.18 -1.60
C ALA A 38 4.04 7.54 -2.59
N PHE A 39 2.88 6.88 -2.50
CA PHE A 39 1.74 7.18 -3.37
C PHE A 39 1.21 8.59 -3.15
N ASN A 40 1.10 9.04 -1.89
CA ASN A 40 0.65 10.40 -1.59
C ASN A 40 1.68 11.46 -2.02
N THR A 41 2.97 11.23 -1.78
CA THR A 41 4.02 12.14 -2.26
C THR A 41 4.06 12.22 -3.79
N ALA A 42 3.87 11.09 -4.49
CA ALA A 42 3.77 11.10 -5.94
C ALA A 42 2.55 11.91 -6.40
N MET A 43 1.38 11.71 -5.78
CA MET A 43 0.19 12.52 -6.07
C MET A 43 0.44 14.01 -5.84
N GLU A 44 1.06 14.38 -4.71
CA GLU A 44 1.39 15.77 -4.41
C GLU A 44 2.34 16.36 -5.45
N PHE A 45 3.39 15.63 -5.82
CA PHE A 45 4.31 16.06 -6.88
C PHE A 45 3.60 16.26 -8.23
N THR A 46 2.70 15.36 -8.60
CA THR A 46 1.90 15.48 -9.84
C THR A 46 0.86 16.61 -9.80
N ASN A 47 0.64 17.23 -8.65
CA ASN A 47 -0.20 18.43 -8.51
C ASN A 47 0.62 19.74 -8.50
N THR A 48 1.93 19.68 -8.74
CA THR A 48 2.76 20.89 -8.83
C THR A 48 2.74 21.48 -10.24
N GLU A 49 2.88 22.80 -10.34
CA GLU A 49 3.04 23.49 -11.63
C GLU A 49 4.23 22.97 -12.45
N ALA A 50 5.31 22.55 -11.77
CA ALA A 50 6.47 21.96 -12.42
C ALA A 50 6.13 20.64 -13.16
N PHE A 51 5.21 19.84 -12.63
CA PHE A 51 4.71 18.66 -13.31
C PHE A 51 3.73 19.05 -14.44
N CYS A 52 2.78 19.95 -14.16
CA CYS A 52 1.78 20.40 -15.14
C CYS A 52 2.43 20.99 -16.41
N THR A 53 3.37 21.92 -16.25
CA THR A 53 4.12 22.56 -17.34
C THR A 53 5.15 21.66 -17.99
N GLY A 54 5.34 20.43 -17.49
CA GLY A 54 6.12 19.38 -18.15
C GLY A 54 5.44 18.83 -19.42
N CYS A 55 4.13 19.04 -19.59
CA CYS A 55 3.43 18.73 -20.84
C CYS A 55 3.75 19.77 -21.91
N HIS A 56 4.00 19.34 -23.15
CA HIS A 56 4.39 20.23 -24.25
C HIS A 56 3.43 21.41 -24.44
N GLU A 57 2.13 21.17 -24.32
CA GLU A 57 1.08 22.18 -24.50
C GLU A 57 1.03 23.17 -23.33
N MET A 58 1.21 22.65 -22.10
CA MET A 58 1.07 23.44 -20.88
C MET A 58 2.28 24.35 -20.62
N ARG A 59 3.43 24.06 -21.26
CA ARG A 59 4.64 24.89 -21.14
C ARG A 59 4.50 26.24 -21.85
N ASP A 60 3.65 26.32 -22.87
CA ASP A 60 3.49 27.54 -23.68
C ASP A 60 2.25 28.37 -23.24
N ASN A 61 1.49 27.87 -22.25
CA ASN A 61 0.31 28.53 -21.64
C ASN A 61 0.63 29.26 -20.32
N VAL A 62 1.90 29.33 -19.94
CA VAL A 62 2.37 30.15 -18.81
C VAL A 62 2.85 31.52 -19.26
#